data_AF-A0A4Y2EHC6-F1
#
_entry.id   AF-A0A4Y2EHC6-F1
#
_cell.length_a   1.000
_cell.length_b   1.000
_cell.length_c   1.000
_cell.angle_alpha   90.00
_cell.angle_beta   90.00
_cell.angle_gamma   90.00
#
_symmetry.space_group_name_H-M   'P 1'
#
loop_
_entity.id
_entity.type
_entity.pdbx_description
1 polymer ?
#
loop_
_entity_poly.entity_id
_entity_poly.type
_entity_poly.pdbx_seq_one_letter_code
_entity_poly.pdbx_strand_id
1 'polypeptide(L)'
;MAKRVKYLSESEISKLLNDSDSETGESSFSSTSNSESDCSDDTEIYDYLDDNANDLSASDWQTDIKELPSLEFSANSGIYINSSEPVEKEIDFFNLFFTNEIIVDETNKFSKLIFEKSKTEPSSSKSQEPKCIAEVTGNEMRVFMSLIILMSIIKKPTIKMYFSSNPILSIPFFSSVMSRNRFLEILKCLHFTSKPDAKKLEKVNLVLEKLIKNFRALYIPEREISVDESFFPWKGRLGFRQYIPSKRSRYGIKIYKLCDSNSGYIWNCLVYTGKDTELTEPGALYGERVVKTLLADLENKGYNLYLDRFFVSPELAIHLLQKKHKYVWNCAKKQERHAKRFT
;
A
#
# COMPACT_ATOMS: atom_id res chain seq x y z
N MET A 1 10.83 25.78 54.88
CA MET A 1 11.21 26.43 53.60
C MET A 1 10.90 25.48 52.46
N ALA A 2 9.89 25.79 51.64
CA ALA A 2 9.47 24.94 50.53
C ALA A 2 10.51 25.00 49.39
N LYS A 3 10.99 23.84 48.92
CA LYS A 3 11.89 23.75 47.75
C LYS A 3 11.14 24.23 46.52
N ARG A 4 11.59 25.35 45.95
CA ARG A 4 11.06 25.90 44.69
C ARG A 4 11.40 24.92 43.56
N VAL A 5 10.39 24.29 42.98
CA VAL A 5 10.56 23.43 41.80
C VAL A 5 10.84 24.36 40.61
N LYS A 6 11.99 24.17 39.97
CA LYS A 6 12.37 24.92 38.77
C LYS A 6 11.72 24.22 37.57
N TYR A 7 10.81 24.91 36.90
CA TYR A 7 10.27 24.46 35.62
C TYR A 7 11.24 24.80 34.49
N LEU A 8 11.28 23.95 33.47
CA LEU A 8 12.09 24.18 32.27
C LEU A 8 11.50 25.36 31.48
N SER A 9 12.38 26.21 30.98
CA SER A 9 12.04 27.28 30.03
C SER A 9 11.70 26.70 28.65
N GLU A 10 10.93 27.44 27.84
CA GLU A 10 10.59 27.02 26.48
C GLU A 10 11.83 26.70 25.63
N SER A 11 12.93 27.42 25.82
CA SER A 11 14.21 27.14 25.15
C SER A 11 14.86 25.84 25.58
N GLU A 12 14.68 25.41 26.83
CA GLU A 12 15.19 24.13 27.33
C GLU A 12 14.31 22.97 26.80
N ILE A 13 13.00 23.19 26.68
CA ILE A 13 12.07 22.24 26.08
C ILE A 13 12.38 22.02 24.59
N SER A 14 12.64 23.09 23.83
CA SER A 14 12.99 22.99 22.42
C SER A 14 14.33 22.27 22.17
N LYS A 15 15.31 22.41 23.08
CA LYS A 15 16.57 21.65 22.98
C LYS A 15 16.34 20.14 23.20
N LEU A 16 15.55 19.77 24.20
CA LEU A 16 15.24 18.37 24.47
C LEU A 16 14.48 17.69 23.31
N LEU A 17 13.61 18.43 22.62
CA LEU A 17 12.88 17.93 21.45
C LEU A 17 13.80 17.71 20.23
N ASN A 18 14.86 18.51 20.09
CA ASN A 18 15.80 18.39 18.98
C ASN A 18 16.90 17.35 19.23
N ASP A 19 17.20 17.04 20.49
CA ASP A 19 18.22 16.04 20.87
C ASP A 19 17.68 14.59 20.91
N SER A 20 16.37 14.38 20.67
CA SER A 20 15.74 13.04 20.79
C SER A 20 15.72 12.20 19.50
N ASP A 21 16.32 12.67 18.40
CA ASP A 21 16.34 11.96 17.11
C ASP A 21 17.58 11.07 16.89
N SER A 22 18.42 10.85 17.91
CA SER A 22 19.53 9.90 17.87
C SER A 22 19.41 8.81 18.94
N GLU A 23 19.23 7.56 18.47
CA GLU A 23 19.51 6.28 19.16
C GLU A 23 18.57 5.89 20.32
N THR A 24 18.26 4.63 20.62
CA THR A 24 18.44 3.30 20.04
C THR A 24 17.44 2.42 20.80
N GLY A 25 16.90 1.39 20.14
CA GLY A 25 16.03 0.39 20.76
C GLY A 25 16.38 -0.97 20.20
N GLU A 26 17.64 -1.38 20.40
CA GLU A 26 18.03 -2.77 20.18
C GLU A 26 17.30 -3.65 21.19
N SER A 27 16.39 -4.48 20.69
CA SER A 27 16.01 -5.69 21.39
C SER A 27 16.60 -6.86 20.61
N SER A 28 17.51 -7.54 21.28
CA SER A 28 18.15 -8.77 20.87
C SER A 28 17.08 -9.84 20.58
N PHE A 29 17.07 -10.36 19.37
CA PHE A 29 16.43 -11.64 19.09
C PHE A 29 17.34 -12.49 18.23
N SER A 30 17.53 -13.72 18.72
CA SER A 30 18.50 -14.73 18.33
C SER A 30 18.50 -15.05 16.84
N SER A 31 19.72 -15.18 16.33
CA SER A 31 20.11 -15.74 15.04
C SER A 31 19.45 -17.09 14.78
N THR A 32 18.59 -17.13 13.76
CA THR A 32 18.34 -18.34 12.99
C THR A 32 18.68 -18.02 11.55
N SER A 33 19.79 -18.61 11.12
CA SER A 33 20.30 -18.62 9.76
C SER A 33 19.23 -19.11 8.80
N ASN A 34 18.81 -18.26 7.87
CA ASN A 34 18.21 -18.69 6.62
C ASN A 34 18.63 -17.70 5.52
N SER A 35 19.42 -18.25 4.60
CA SER A 35 19.90 -17.72 3.32
C SER A 35 19.50 -16.29 2.99
N GLU A 36 20.44 -15.38 3.23
CA GLU A 36 20.46 -14.03 2.70
C GLU A 36 20.55 -14.10 1.17
N SER A 37 19.38 -14.03 0.52
CA SER A 37 19.28 -13.51 -0.83
C SER A 37 19.26 -12.00 -0.69
N ASP A 38 20.44 -11.38 -0.70
CA ASP A 38 20.60 -9.96 -0.94
C ASP A 38 19.79 -9.59 -2.17
N CYS A 39 18.69 -8.88 -1.93
CA CYS A 39 17.91 -8.30 -3.01
C CYS A 39 18.79 -7.17 -3.56
N SER A 40 19.50 -7.52 -4.64
CA SER A 40 20.11 -6.63 -5.62
C SER A 40 19.45 -5.26 -5.59
N ASP A 41 20.31 -4.25 -5.50
CA ASP A 41 20.05 -2.83 -5.57
C ASP A 41 19.27 -2.48 -6.85
N ASP A 42 17.95 -2.72 -6.85
CA ASP A 42 17.03 -2.18 -7.86
C ASP A 42 16.67 -0.74 -7.41
N THR A 43 17.71 0.07 -7.18
CA THR A 43 17.62 1.52 -7.01
C THR A 43 17.21 2.10 -8.35
N GLU A 44 15.90 2.29 -8.53
CA GLU A 44 15.34 2.97 -9.68
C GLU A 44 15.68 2.22 -10.99
N ILE A 45 14.70 1.53 -11.60
CA ILE A 45 14.80 1.18 -13.02
C ILE A 45 14.87 2.52 -13.78
N TYR A 46 16.07 3.09 -13.86
CA TYR A 46 16.51 4.03 -14.88
C TYR A 46 17.01 3.22 -16.08
N ASP A 47 16.23 2.23 -16.52
CA ASP A 47 16.33 1.82 -17.92
C ASP A 47 15.57 2.88 -18.75
N TYR A 48 16.12 4.09 -18.76
CA TYR A 48 15.75 5.10 -19.71
C TYR A 48 16.78 5.09 -20.81
N LEU A 49 16.28 4.74 -21.99
CA LEU A 49 16.90 4.70 -23.31
C LEU A 49 17.44 3.30 -23.66
N ASP A 50 16.65 2.61 -24.48
CA ASP A 50 17.18 1.72 -25.49
C ASP A 50 18.33 2.44 -26.22
N ASP A 51 19.54 1.87 -26.20
CA ASP A 51 20.68 2.38 -26.98
C ASP A 51 20.38 2.36 -28.50
N ASN A 52 19.28 1.71 -28.94
CA ASN A 52 18.76 1.79 -30.31
C ASN A 52 17.80 2.96 -30.59
N ALA A 53 17.53 3.86 -29.64
CA ALA A 53 16.81 5.11 -29.93
C ALA A 53 17.62 6.10 -30.80
N ASN A 54 18.77 5.67 -31.32
CA ASN A 54 19.64 6.42 -32.23
C ASN A 54 19.20 6.39 -33.71
N ASP A 55 18.08 5.76 -34.07
CA ASP A 55 17.66 5.65 -35.47
C ASP A 55 16.49 6.57 -35.87
N LEU A 56 16.01 7.42 -34.95
CA LEU A 56 15.02 8.46 -35.29
C LEU A 56 15.74 9.76 -35.64
N SER A 57 15.76 10.07 -36.93
CA SER A 57 16.30 11.33 -37.43
C SER A 57 15.30 12.47 -37.17
N ALA A 58 15.79 13.72 -37.11
CA ALA A 58 14.90 14.89 -37.03
C ALA A 58 13.89 14.97 -38.20
N SER A 59 14.13 14.21 -39.28
CA SER A 59 13.26 14.12 -40.47
C SER A 59 12.03 13.23 -40.26
N ASP A 60 11.99 12.41 -39.20
CA ASP A 60 10.87 11.52 -38.88
C ASP A 60 9.77 12.23 -38.07
N TRP A 61 10.03 13.46 -37.63
CA TRP A 61 9.06 14.30 -36.94
C TRP A 61 8.16 15.02 -37.96
N GLN A 62 6.88 14.70 -37.97
CA GLN A 62 5.89 15.43 -38.76
C GLN A 62 5.25 16.55 -37.94
N THR A 63 5.12 17.73 -38.55
CA THR A 63 4.35 18.86 -37.99
C THR A 63 2.85 18.74 -38.29
N ASP A 64 2.47 17.84 -39.19
CA ASP A 64 1.08 17.57 -39.55
C ASP A 64 0.40 16.77 -38.45
N ILE A 65 -0.20 17.48 -37.50
CA ILE A 65 -1.02 16.89 -36.44
C ILE A 65 -2.30 16.36 -37.08
N LYS A 66 -2.36 15.05 -37.31
CA LYS A 66 -3.62 14.36 -37.62
C LYS A 66 -4.50 14.41 -36.38
N GLU A 67 -5.73 14.92 -36.51
CA GLU A 67 -6.71 14.82 -35.44
C GLU A 67 -6.93 13.34 -35.09
N LEU A 68 -6.72 13.00 -33.83
CA LEU A 68 -7.00 11.65 -33.34
C LEU A 68 -8.50 11.38 -33.48
N PRO A 69 -8.91 10.19 -33.93
CA PRO A 69 -10.32 9.85 -34.06
C PRO A 69 -11.07 10.09 -32.73
N SER A 70 -12.30 10.57 -32.83
CA SER A 70 -13.20 10.66 -31.68
C SER A 70 -13.52 9.25 -31.22
N LEU A 71 -12.89 8.82 -30.12
CA LEU A 71 -13.25 7.58 -29.45
C LEU A 71 -14.49 7.83 -28.59
N GLU A 72 -15.56 7.09 -28.89
CA GLU A 72 -16.78 7.07 -28.08
C GLU A 72 -16.51 6.34 -26.76
N PHE A 73 -16.98 6.94 -25.68
CA PHE A 73 -16.96 6.33 -24.36
C PHE A 73 -18.21 5.49 -24.16
N SER A 74 -18.04 4.20 -23.83
CA SER A 74 -19.13 3.22 -23.79
C SER A 74 -19.31 2.55 -22.44
N ALA A 75 -18.51 2.89 -21.43
CA ALA A 75 -18.70 2.35 -20.08
C ALA A 75 -19.89 3.03 -19.39
N ASN A 76 -20.71 2.23 -18.71
CA ASN A 76 -21.75 2.75 -17.83
C ASN A 76 -21.09 3.07 -16.47
N SER A 77 -20.54 4.27 -16.34
CA SER A 77 -19.86 4.69 -15.10
C SER A 77 -20.83 4.83 -13.93
N GLY A 78 -20.31 4.68 -12.71
CA GLY A 78 -21.07 4.86 -11.49
C GLY A 78 -20.96 3.68 -10.52
N ILE A 79 -21.76 3.76 -9.46
CA ILE A 79 -21.74 2.81 -8.35
C ILE A 79 -22.67 1.62 -8.66
N TYR A 80 -22.15 0.41 -8.47
CA TYR A 80 -22.82 -0.86 -8.69
C TYR A 80 -22.95 -1.63 -7.37
N ILE A 81 -23.91 -1.23 -6.55
CA ILE A 81 -24.22 -1.93 -5.30
C ILE A 81 -25.35 -2.91 -5.55
N ASN A 82 -24.99 -4.19 -5.72
CA ASN A 82 -25.94 -5.30 -5.72
C ASN A 82 -26.07 -5.84 -4.28
N SER A 83 -26.69 -5.07 -3.40
CA SER A 83 -26.99 -5.46 -2.02
C SER A 83 -28.47 -5.81 -1.88
N SER A 84 -28.78 -6.88 -1.14
CA SER A 84 -30.17 -7.22 -0.76
C SER A 84 -30.75 -6.24 0.24
N GLU A 85 -29.89 -5.58 1.02
CA GLU A 85 -30.27 -4.59 2.02
C GLU A 85 -29.88 -3.18 1.57
N PRO A 86 -30.67 -2.14 1.92
CA PRO A 86 -30.35 -0.76 1.59
C PRO A 86 -29.02 -0.35 2.24
N VAL A 87 -28.15 0.29 1.46
CA VAL A 87 -26.87 0.83 1.92
C VAL A 87 -27.07 2.32 2.16
N GLU A 88 -27.20 2.72 3.42
CA GLU A 88 -27.52 4.10 3.80
C GLU A 88 -26.48 4.71 4.74
N LYS A 89 -25.94 3.90 5.66
CA LYS A 89 -25.01 4.36 6.69
C LYS A 89 -23.57 4.10 6.27
N GLU A 90 -22.65 4.88 6.84
CA GLU A 90 -21.22 4.78 6.56
C GLU A 90 -20.67 3.37 6.82
N ILE A 91 -21.21 2.67 7.82
CA ILE A 91 -20.85 1.29 8.14
C ILE A 91 -21.27 0.31 7.05
N ASP A 92 -22.37 0.58 6.36
CA ASP A 92 -22.87 -0.29 5.28
C ASP A 92 -21.89 -0.23 4.10
N PHE A 93 -21.42 0.96 3.74
CA PHE A 93 -20.37 1.16 2.73
C PHE A 93 -19.05 0.49 3.14
N PHE A 94 -18.65 0.60 4.41
CA PHE A 94 -17.43 -0.06 4.91
C PHE A 94 -17.51 -1.59 4.74
N ASN A 95 -18.67 -2.18 5.05
CA ASN A 95 -18.89 -3.62 4.96
C ASN A 95 -18.83 -4.16 3.52
N LEU A 96 -19.06 -3.32 2.50
CA LEU A 96 -18.90 -3.73 1.09
C LEU A 96 -17.45 -4.12 0.76
N PHE A 97 -16.48 -3.47 1.41
CA PHE A 97 -15.05 -3.75 1.20
C PHE A 97 -14.49 -4.72 2.22
N PHE A 98 -14.95 -4.65 3.47
CA PHE A 98 -14.35 -5.36 4.59
C PHE A 98 -15.20 -6.56 5.05
N THR A 99 -14.98 -7.71 4.43
CA THR A 99 -15.47 -9.01 4.94
C THR A 99 -14.44 -9.61 5.88
N ASN A 100 -14.73 -9.62 7.18
CA ASN A 100 -13.78 -10.02 8.22
C ASN A 100 -13.69 -11.53 8.47
N GLU A 101 -14.58 -12.34 7.87
CA GLU A 101 -14.64 -13.80 8.04
C GLU A 101 -13.30 -14.46 7.77
N ILE A 102 -12.71 -14.18 6.61
CA ILE A 102 -11.39 -14.72 6.22
C ILE A 102 -10.32 -14.34 7.25
N ILE A 103 -10.30 -13.10 7.70
CA ILE A 103 -9.29 -12.60 8.64
C ILE A 103 -9.44 -13.29 9.99
N VAL A 104 -10.67 -13.49 10.46
CA VAL A 104 -10.99 -14.18 11.71
C VAL A 104 -10.52 -15.63 11.66
N ASP A 105 -10.87 -16.36 10.60
CA ASP A 105 -10.51 -17.75 10.43
C ASP A 105 -8.99 -17.94 10.42
N GLU A 106 -8.28 -17.12 9.64
CA GLU A 106 -6.83 -17.19 9.52
C GLU A 106 -6.11 -16.78 10.80
N THR A 107 -6.62 -15.76 11.51
CA THR A 107 -6.11 -15.35 12.83
C THR A 107 -6.28 -16.47 13.87
N ASN A 108 -7.44 -17.14 13.89
CA ASN A 108 -7.73 -18.23 14.83
C ASN A 108 -6.89 -19.48 14.53
N LYS A 109 -6.70 -19.84 13.26
CA LYS A 109 -5.80 -20.94 12.85
C LYS A 109 -4.36 -20.65 13.27
N PHE A 110 -3.87 -19.44 13.02
CA PHE A 110 -2.50 -19.06 13.37
C PHE A 110 -2.28 -19.01 14.89
N SER A 111 -3.28 -18.53 15.63
CA SER A 111 -3.30 -18.57 17.10
C SER A 111 -3.13 -20.00 17.66
N LYS A 112 -3.89 -20.97 17.11
CA LYS A 112 -3.76 -22.40 17.49
C LYS A 112 -2.36 -22.93 17.19
N LEU A 113 -1.79 -22.60 16.03
CA LEU A 113 -0.44 -23.02 15.65
C LEU A 113 0.65 -22.45 16.58
N ILE A 114 0.54 -21.18 17.00
CA ILE A 114 1.46 -20.60 18.00
C ILE A 114 1.36 -21.35 19.32
N PHE A 115 0.13 -21.62 19.77
CA PHE A 115 -0.11 -22.34 21.01
C PHE A 115 0.46 -23.76 20.98
N GLU A 116 0.31 -24.49 19.86
CA GLU A 116 0.89 -25.82 19.69
C GLU A 116 2.42 -25.80 19.74
N LYS A 117 3.07 -24.88 19.00
CA LYS A 117 4.53 -24.72 19.03
C LYS A 117 5.09 -24.43 20.42
N SER A 118 4.36 -23.64 21.20
CA SER A 118 4.77 -23.30 22.56
C SER A 118 4.71 -24.46 23.56
N LYS A 119 4.01 -25.56 23.23
CA LYS A 119 4.04 -26.80 24.03
C LYS A 119 5.30 -27.64 23.77
N THR A 120 5.89 -27.52 22.59
CA THR A 120 7.00 -28.37 22.13
C THR A 120 8.37 -27.75 22.40
N GLU A 121 8.46 -26.44 22.60
CA GLU A 121 9.72 -25.75 22.88
C GLU A 121 10.04 -25.72 24.39
N PRO A 122 11.25 -26.10 24.83
CA PRO A 122 11.64 -26.04 26.23
C PRO A 122 11.67 -24.57 26.69
N SER A 123 10.81 -24.21 27.65
CA SER A 123 10.69 -22.83 28.13
C SER A 123 12.00 -22.38 28.80
N SER A 124 12.73 -21.46 28.19
CA SER A 124 13.90 -20.83 28.81
C SER A 124 13.53 -19.73 29.82
N SER A 125 12.25 -19.38 29.93
CA SER A 125 11.77 -18.28 30.76
C SER A 125 10.52 -18.68 31.55
N LYS A 126 10.52 -18.45 32.86
CA LYS A 126 9.37 -18.62 33.80
C LYS A 126 8.17 -17.70 33.50
N SER A 127 8.09 -17.11 32.31
CA SER A 127 7.08 -16.14 31.93
C SER A 127 5.89 -16.84 31.27
N GLN A 128 4.86 -17.08 32.07
CA GLN A 128 3.49 -17.46 31.73
C GLN A 128 3.35 -18.58 30.70
N GLU A 129 2.83 -19.72 31.16
CA GLU A 129 2.25 -20.74 30.28
C GLU A 129 1.45 -20.08 29.16
N PRO A 130 1.66 -20.51 27.90
CA PRO A 130 0.90 -19.98 26.77
C PRO A 130 -0.57 -20.24 27.07
N LYS A 131 -1.34 -19.20 27.40
CA LYS A 131 -2.79 -19.35 27.49
C LYS A 131 -3.29 -19.65 26.08
N CYS A 132 -4.08 -20.71 25.94
CA CYS A 132 -4.88 -20.90 24.74
C CYS A 132 -5.66 -19.60 24.52
N ILE A 133 -5.35 -18.89 23.44
CA ILE A 133 -5.97 -17.62 23.14
C ILE A 133 -7.43 -17.93 22.80
N ALA A 134 -8.36 -17.29 23.51
CA ALA A 134 -9.77 -17.41 23.19
C ALA A 134 -9.99 -17.04 21.72
N GLU A 135 -10.79 -17.83 21.00
CA GLU A 135 -11.06 -17.58 19.58
C GLU A 135 -11.62 -16.17 19.37
N VAL A 136 -11.11 -15.51 18.34
CA VAL A 136 -11.58 -14.20 17.93
C VAL A 136 -12.89 -14.39 17.16
N THR A 137 -13.92 -13.62 17.51
CA THR A 137 -15.19 -13.64 16.79
C THR A 137 -15.23 -12.54 15.72
N GLY A 138 -16.17 -12.65 14.78
CA GLY A 138 -16.42 -11.59 13.80
C GLY A 138 -16.67 -10.23 14.45
N ASN A 139 -17.54 -10.17 15.45
CA ASN A 139 -17.84 -8.92 16.17
C ASN A 139 -16.61 -8.36 16.87
N GLU A 140 -15.81 -9.22 17.50
CA GLU A 140 -14.58 -8.79 18.16
C GLU A 140 -13.53 -8.25 17.18
N MET A 141 -13.38 -8.87 16.00
CA MET A 141 -12.51 -8.37 14.94
C MET A 141 -12.98 -7.00 14.42
N ARG A 142 -14.30 -6.77 14.28
CA ARG A 142 -14.85 -5.46 13.89
C ARG A 142 -14.52 -4.40 14.94
N VAL A 143 -14.67 -4.72 16.22
CA VAL A 143 -14.29 -3.83 17.33
C VAL A 143 -12.79 -3.53 17.29
N PHE A 144 -11.95 -4.54 17.14
CA PHE A 144 -10.49 -4.38 17.03
C PHE A 144 -10.10 -3.44 15.88
N MET A 145 -10.68 -3.64 14.69
CA MET A 145 -10.43 -2.78 13.53
C MET A 145 -10.95 -1.36 13.73
N SER A 146 -12.11 -1.21 14.39
CA SER A 146 -12.67 0.11 14.74
C SER A 146 -11.72 0.87 15.67
N LEU A 147 -11.09 0.19 16.64
CA LEU A 147 -10.06 0.80 17.49
C LEU A 147 -8.82 1.19 16.69
N ILE A 148 -8.36 0.38 15.72
CA ILE A 148 -7.25 0.76 14.82
C ILE A 148 -7.58 2.01 14.01
N ILE A 149 -8.79 2.09 13.46
CA ILE A 149 -9.27 3.28 12.74
C ILE A 149 -9.31 4.49 13.68
N LEU A 150 -9.77 4.34 14.91
CA LEU A 150 -9.78 5.43 15.89
C LEU A 150 -8.35 5.85 16.30
N MET A 151 -7.40 4.92 16.41
CA MET A 151 -5.96 5.22 16.59
C MET A 151 -5.35 5.89 15.34
N SER A 152 -6.02 5.83 14.19
CA SER A 152 -5.62 6.60 13.01
C SER A 152 -5.95 8.09 13.16
N ILE A 153 -7.02 8.41 13.88
CA ILE A 153 -7.52 9.77 14.13
C ILE A 153 -6.86 10.35 15.38
N ILE A 154 -6.90 9.61 16.49
CA ILE A 154 -6.35 10.01 17.77
C ILE A 154 -4.95 9.40 17.88
N LYS A 155 -3.89 10.20 17.73
CA LYS A 155 -2.51 9.71 17.82
C LYS A 155 -1.96 9.79 19.24
N LYS A 156 -1.60 8.64 19.81
CA LYS A 156 -0.77 8.55 21.03
C LYS A 156 0.60 7.95 20.72
N PRO A 157 1.65 8.30 21.50
CA PRO A 157 3.02 7.82 21.26
C PRO A 157 3.18 6.30 21.26
N THR A 158 2.39 5.57 22.06
CA THR A 158 2.46 4.11 22.13
C THR A 158 1.08 3.48 22.21
N ILE A 159 0.96 2.23 21.75
CA ILE A 159 -0.28 1.44 21.82
C ILE A 159 -0.79 1.34 23.28
N LYS A 160 0.13 1.17 24.24
CA LYS A 160 -0.23 1.04 25.66
C LYS A 160 -0.93 2.27 26.22
N MET A 161 -0.60 3.46 25.73
CA MET A 161 -1.17 4.71 26.23
C MET A 161 -2.65 4.90 25.87
N TYR A 162 -3.16 4.22 24.83
CA TYR A 162 -4.60 4.24 24.53
C TYR A 162 -5.43 3.60 25.65
N PHE A 163 -4.84 2.65 26.37
CA PHE A 163 -5.50 1.91 27.45
C PHE A 163 -5.05 2.38 28.84
N SER A 164 -4.49 3.60 28.94
CA SER A 164 -3.99 4.14 30.20
C SER A 164 -5.13 4.56 31.13
N SER A 165 -5.00 4.24 32.43
CA SER A 165 -5.88 4.74 33.49
C SER A 165 -5.42 6.07 34.09
N ASN A 166 -4.26 6.62 33.65
CA ASN A 166 -3.80 7.93 34.11
C ASN A 166 -4.78 9.01 33.62
N PRO A 167 -5.40 9.82 34.50
CA PRO A 167 -6.41 10.82 34.11
C PRO A 167 -5.96 11.80 33.01
N ILE A 168 -4.67 12.12 32.94
CA ILE A 168 -4.10 13.04 31.93
C ILE A 168 -4.03 12.37 30.55
N LEU A 169 -3.86 11.05 30.52
CA LEU A 169 -3.66 10.28 29.29
C LEU A 169 -4.88 9.46 28.90
N SER A 170 -5.84 9.29 29.80
CA SER A 170 -6.93 8.33 29.65
C SER A 170 -7.88 8.75 28.56
N ILE A 171 -8.23 7.79 27.71
CA ILE A 171 -9.39 7.88 26.82
C ILE A 171 -10.26 6.68 27.19
N PRO A 172 -11.24 6.86 28.09
CA PRO A 172 -11.98 5.75 28.70
C PRO A 172 -12.61 4.79 27.69
N PHE A 173 -12.98 5.30 26.52
CA PHE A 173 -13.58 4.54 25.43
C PHE A 173 -12.77 3.28 25.05
N PHE A 174 -11.45 3.39 24.86
CA PHE A 174 -10.62 2.25 24.45
C PHE A 174 -10.71 1.09 25.43
N SER A 175 -10.47 1.36 26.72
CA SER A 175 -10.51 0.34 27.78
C SER A 175 -11.92 -0.16 28.08
N SER A 176 -12.95 0.65 27.81
CA SER A 176 -14.36 0.24 27.98
C SER A 176 -14.83 -0.75 26.91
N VAL A 177 -14.23 -0.68 25.72
CA VAL A 177 -14.65 -1.48 24.55
C VAL A 177 -13.83 -2.76 24.41
N MET A 178 -12.52 -2.71 24.67
CA MET A 178 -11.65 -3.89 24.64
C MET A 178 -10.51 -3.73 25.64
N SER A 179 -10.17 -4.80 26.37
CA SER A 179 -9.00 -4.74 27.26
C SER A 179 -7.70 -4.60 26.46
N ARG A 180 -6.71 -3.90 27.02
CA ARG A 180 -5.36 -3.78 26.43
C ARG A 180 -4.76 -5.14 26.07
N ASN A 181 -4.88 -6.11 26.98
CA ASN A 181 -4.28 -7.43 26.79
C ASN A 181 -4.95 -8.16 25.62
N ARG A 182 -6.28 -8.12 25.54
CA ARG A 182 -7.02 -8.72 24.42
C ARG A 182 -6.67 -8.06 23.08
N PHE A 183 -6.57 -6.73 23.04
CA PHE A 183 -6.12 -6.02 21.84
C PHE A 183 -4.73 -6.47 21.38
N LEU A 184 -3.78 -6.59 22.32
CA LEU A 184 -2.42 -7.04 22.02
C LEU A 184 -2.34 -8.51 21.62
N GLU A 185 -3.19 -9.37 22.19
CA GLU A 185 -3.32 -10.78 21.79
C GLU A 185 -3.80 -10.90 20.34
N ILE A 186 -4.88 -10.19 19.98
CA ILE A 186 -5.38 -10.17 18.60
C ILE A 186 -4.32 -9.61 17.66
N LEU A 187 -3.67 -8.50 18.02
CA LEU A 187 -2.62 -7.90 17.21
C LEU A 187 -1.43 -8.86 16.97
N LYS A 188 -1.04 -9.63 17.99
CA LYS A 188 0.06 -10.60 17.89
C LYS A 188 -0.27 -11.77 16.95
N CYS A 189 -1.55 -12.18 16.92
CA CYS A 189 -2.01 -13.32 16.13
C CYS A 189 -2.68 -12.94 14.82
N LEU A 190 -2.80 -11.64 14.50
CA LEU A 190 -3.43 -11.17 13.28
C LEU A 190 -2.75 -11.79 12.06
N HIS A 191 -3.52 -12.57 11.30
CA HIS A 191 -3.00 -13.35 10.18
C HIS A 191 -4.01 -13.39 9.03
N PHE A 192 -3.49 -13.63 7.81
CA PHE A 192 -4.28 -13.51 6.58
C PHE A 192 -4.12 -14.71 5.63
N THR A 193 -3.33 -15.73 6.00
CA THR A 193 -3.19 -16.97 5.22
C THR A 193 -2.72 -18.13 6.09
N SER A 194 -3.28 -19.33 5.93
CA SER A 194 -2.87 -20.51 6.71
C SER A 194 -1.73 -21.28 6.05
N LYS A 195 -1.27 -20.82 4.88
CA LYS A 195 -0.19 -21.47 4.14
C LYS A 195 1.12 -21.32 4.94
N PRO A 196 1.69 -22.41 5.48
CA PRO A 196 2.86 -22.33 6.35
C PRO A 196 4.09 -21.78 5.61
N ASP A 197 4.18 -22.07 4.31
CA ASP A 197 5.29 -21.66 3.45
C ASP A 197 5.01 -20.37 2.67
N ALA A 198 3.97 -19.61 3.02
CA ALA A 198 3.64 -18.37 2.32
C ALA A 198 4.81 -17.37 2.37
N LYS A 199 5.27 -16.93 1.20
CA LYS A 199 6.39 -16.00 1.05
C LYS A 199 5.91 -14.63 0.58
N LYS A 200 6.64 -13.59 1.01
CA LYS A 200 6.46 -12.20 0.53
C LYS A 200 4.99 -11.76 0.54
N LEU A 201 4.43 -11.47 -0.63
CA LEU A 201 3.07 -10.94 -0.81
C LEU A 201 1.98 -11.99 -0.56
N GLU A 202 2.27 -13.29 -0.73
CA GLU A 202 1.31 -14.39 -0.50
C GLU A 202 0.71 -14.35 0.91
N LYS A 203 1.44 -13.76 1.87
CA LYS A 203 0.99 -13.56 3.26
C LYS A 203 -0.25 -12.69 3.40
N VAL A 204 -0.52 -11.82 2.44
CA VAL A 204 -1.66 -10.88 2.44
C VAL A 204 -2.50 -10.95 1.17
N ASN A 205 -2.04 -11.71 0.17
CA ASN A 205 -2.61 -11.72 -1.17
C ASN A 205 -4.10 -12.10 -1.17
N LEU A 206 -4.51 -13.04 -0.32
CA LEU A 206 -5.91 -13.47 -0.19
C LEU A 206 -6.85 -12.29 0.10
N VAL A 207 -6.46 -11.40 1.03
CA VAL A 207 -7.24 -10.22 1.38
C VAL A 207 -7.11 -9.14 0.30
N LEU A 208 -5.90 -8.96 -0.25
CA LEU A 208 -5.64 -7.97 -1.29
C LEU A 208 -6.48 -8.23 -2.55
N GLU A 209 -6.49 -9.46 -3.05
CA GLU A 209 -7.27 -9.86 -4.23
C GLU A 209 -8.78 -9.66 -3.99
N LYS A 210 -9.26 -10.00 -2.78
CA LYS A 210 -10.65 -9.78 -2.41
C LYS A 210 -11.00 -8.29 -2.41
N LEU A 211 -10.14 -7.44 -1.88
CA LEU A 211 -10.32 -5.98 -1.89
C LEU A 211 -10.33 -5.43 -3.31
N ILE A 212 -9.34 -5.79 -4.15
CA ILE A 212 -9.26 -5.34 -5.55
C ILE A 212 -10.49 -5.80 -6.32
N LYS A 213 -10.94 -7.05 -6.13
CA LYS A 213 -12.17 -7.55 -6.74
C LYS A 213 -13.38 -6.71 -6.35
N ASN A 214 -13.52 -6.37 -5.07
CA ASN A 214 -14.61 -5.51 -4.60
C ASN A 214 -14.48 -4.09 -5.17
N PHE A 215 -13.25 -3.54 -5.26
CA PHE A 215 -13.01 -2.22 -5.85
C PHE A 215 -13.53 -2.13 -7.29
N ARG A 216 -13.20 -3.14 -8.10
CA ARG A 216 -13.62 -3.21 -9.51
C ARG A 216 -15.13 -3.48 -9.67
N ALA A 217 -15.72 -4.27 -8.77
CA ALA A 217 -17.11 -4.67 -8.88
C ALA A 217 -18.11 -3.59 -8.43
N LEU A 218 -17.74 -2.78 -7.43
CA LEU A 218 -18.64 -1.81 -6.81
C LEU A 218 -18.70 -0.47 -7.54
N TYR A 219 -17.75 -0.20 -8.44
CA TYR A 219 -17.67 1.07 -9.16
C TYR A 219 -17.02 0.89 -10.52
N ILE A 220 -17.65 1.47 -11.55
CA ILE A 220 -17.05 1.63 -12.88
C ILE A 220 -16.61 3.10 -13.01
N PRO A 221 -15.32 3.36 -13.31
CA PRO A 221 -14.79 4.71 -13.37
C PRO A 221 -15.41 5.54 -14.48
N GLU A 222 -15.36 6.86 -14.31
CA GLU A 222 -15.66 7.83 -15.35
C GLU A 222 -14.60 7.77 -16.46
N ARG A 223 -14.82 8.54 -17.52
CA ARG A 223 -13.97 8.49 -18.73
C ARG A 223 -12.51 8.78 -18.42
N GLU A 224 -12.22 9.65 -17.46
CA GLU A 224 -10.89 10.09 -17.08
C GLU A 224 -10.30 9.21 -15.98
N ILE A 225 -9.22 8.48 -16.30
CA ILE A 225 -8.52 7.60 -15.36
C ILE A 225 -7.02 7.91 -15.35
N SER A 226 -6.38 7.70 -14.20
CA SER A 226 -4.95 7.95 -14.01
C SER A 226 -4.23 6.71 -13.51
N VAL A 227 -3.03 6.45 -14.03
CA VAL A 227 -2.13 5.43 -13.46
C VAL A 227 -0.91 6.12 -12.87
N ASP A 228 -0.65 5.85 -11.60
CA ASP A 228 0.49 6.41 -10.89
C ASP A 228 1.01 5.47 -9.79
N GLU A 229 2.18 5.80 -9.25
CA GLU A 229 2.81 5.14 -8.13
C GLU A 229 2.41 5.77 -6.78
N SER A 230 2.17 4.90 -5.80
CA SER A 230 2.04 5.23 -4.39
C SER A 230 3.16 4.57 -3.59
N PHE A 231 3.60 5.25 -2.53
CA PHE A 231 4.69 4.77 -1.68
C PHE A 231 4.24 4.68 -0.22
N PHE A 232 4.15 3.46 0.30
CA PHE A 232 3.73 3.19 1.67
C PHE A 232 4.96 3.09 2.60
N PRO A 233 5.18 4.03 3.53
CA PRO A 233 6.37 4.03 4.39
C PRO A 233 6.54 2.73 5.19
N TRP A 234 7.71 2.11 5.08
CA TRP A 234 8.03 0.89 5.81
C TRP A 234 9.54 0.76 6.02
N LYS A 235 9.97 0.68 7.28
CA LYS A 235 11.39 0.52 7.66
C LYS A 235 11.75 -0.89 8.12
N GLY A 236 10.76 -1.77 8.34
CA GLY A 236 10.99 -3.15 8.80
C GLY A 236 11.67 -4.04 7.76
N ARG A 237 12.06 -5.25 8.18
CA ARG A 237 12.61 -6.28 7.29
C ARG A 237 11.50 -6.80 6.37
N LEU A 238 11.63 -6.53 5.07
CA LEU A 238 10.70 -6.97 4.05
C LEU A 238 11.46 -7.17 2.73
N GLY A 239 11.34 -8.35 2.13
CA GLY A 239 12.14 -8.76 0.96
C GLY A 239 11.85 -8.02 -0.35
N PHE A 240 10.86 -7.13 -0.37
CA PHE A 240 10.54 -6.28 -1.52
C PHE A 240 10.40 -4.80 -1.12
N ARG A 241 10.98 -4.41 0.01
CA ARG A 241 11.07 -3.00 0.42
C ARG A 241 11.89 -2.23 -0.60
N GLN A 242 11.36 -1.10 -1.03
CA GLN A 242 11.97 -0.20 -1.99
C GLN A 242 12.65 0.97 -1.30
N TYR A 243 13.72 1.46 -1.90
CA TYR A 243 14.38 2.72 -1.54
C TYR A 243 14.19 3.73 -2.67
N ILE A 244 13.51 4.85 -2.38
CA ILE A 244 13.29 5.95 -3.33
C ILE A 244 13.82 7.25 -2.69
N PRO A 245 15.03 7.71 -3.07
CA PRO A 245 15.69 8.86 -2.44
C PRO A 245 14.85 10.16 -2.48
N SER A 246 14.07 10.33 -3.54
CA SER A 246 13.27 11.53 -3.81
C SER A 246 12.01 11.65 -2.95
N LYS A 247 11.56 10.55 -2.30
CA LYS A 247 10.35 10.56 -1.45
C LYS A 247 10.70 10.93 -0.01
N ARG A 248 9.76 11.59 0.68
CA ARG A 248 9.92 12.03 2.10
C ARG A 248 10.29 10.87 3.03
N SER A 249 9.57 9.74 2.91
CA SER A 249 10.04 8.47 3.45
C SER A 249 10.81 7.80 2.34
N ARG A 250 12.12 7.59 2.54
CA ARG A 250 12.94 6.95 1.50
C ARG A 250 12.72 5.44 1.41
N TYR A 251 12.29 4.79 2.49
CA TYR A 251 12.03 3.35 2.52
C TYR A 251 10.53 3.05 2.61
N GLY A 252 10.07 2.06 1.84
CA GLY A 252 8.66 1.73 1.77
C GLY A 252 8.29 0.61 0.81
N ILE A 253 7.00 0.40 0.66
CA ILE A 253 6.39 -0.53 -0.29
C ILE A 253 5.85 0.31 -1.45
N LYS A 254 6.28 -0.01 -2.67
CA LYS A 254 5.79 0.65 -3.88
C LYS A 254 4.53 -0.05 -4.37
N ILE A 255 3.50 0.71 -4.72
CA ILE A 255 2.21 0.21 -5.21
C ILE A 255 1.81 1.04 -6.42
N TYR A 256 1.57 0.40 -7.55
CA TYR A 256 0.96 1.05 -8.71
C TYR A 256 -0.56 1.04 -8.58
N LYS A 257 -1.23 2.13 -8.94
CA LYS A 257 -2.68 2.26 -8.81
C LYS A 257 -3.27 2.82 -10.09
N LEU A 258 -4.42 2.26 -10.47
CA LEU A 258 -5.33 2.86 -11.44
C LEU A 258 -6.47 3.49 -10.66
N CYS A 259 -6.63 4.80 -10.82
CA CYS A 259 -7.64 5.57 -10.14
C CYS A 259 -8.56 6.29 -11.13
N ASP A 260 -9.81 6.46 -10.73
CA ASP A 260 -10.72 7.43 -11.31
C ASP A 260 -10.20 8.85 -11.04
N SER A 261 -10.10 9.68 -12.08
CA SER A 261 -9.43 10.99 -11.96
C SER A 261 -10.30 12.03 -11.24
N ASN A 262 -11.62 11.90 -11.30
CA ASN A 262 -12.55 12.85 -10.70
C ASN A 262 -12.71 12.61 -9.19
N SER A 263 -12.97 11.36 -8.79
CA SER A 263 -13.21 10.96 -7.41
C SER A 263 -11.94 10.57 -6.62
N GLY A 264 -10.86 10.22 -7.31
CA GLY A 264 -9.68 9.59 -6.71
C GLY A 264 -9.90 8.14 -6.27
N TYR A 265 -11.01 7.51 -6.67
CA TYR A 265 -11.33 6.13 -6.31
C TYR A 265 -10.30 5.16 -6.90
N ILE A 266 -9.72 4.30 -6.05
CA ILE A 266 -8.78 3.26 -6.48
C ILE A 266 -9.58 2.12 -7.09
N TRP A 267 -9.53 2.00 -8.41
CA TRP A 267 -10.23 0.96 -9.13
C TRP A 267 -9.41 -0.33 -9.20
N ASN A 268 -8.10 -0.22 -9.39
CA ASN A 268 -7.18 -1.35 -9.44
C ASN A 268 -5.81 -0.97 -8.84
N CYS A 269 -5.07 -1.95 -8.31
CA CYS A 269 -3.70 -1.72 -7.85
C CYS A 269 -2.84 -2.98 -7.98
N LEU A 270 -1.52 -2.76 -8.00
CA LEU A 270 -0.50 -3.79 -8.10
C LEU A 270 0.63 -3.46 -7.12
N VAL A 271 0.94 -4.38 -6.21
CA VAL A 271 2.08 -4.23 -5.28
C VAL A 271 3.35 -4.63 -5.99
N TYR A 272 4.35 -3.74 -6.00
CA TYR A 272 5.64 -4.04 -6.58
C TYR A 272 6.46 -4.93 -5.65
N THR A 273 6.80 -6.13 -6.11
CA THR A 273 7.58 -7.13 -5.38
C THR A 273 8.98 -7.35 -5.96
N GLY A 274 9.45 -6.46 -6.84
CA GLY A 274 10.70 -6.62 -7.58
C GLY A 274 10.49 -7.56 -8.78
N LYS A 275 11.46 -8.46 -9.00
CA LYS A 275 11.42 -9.48 -10.08
C LYS A 275 10.23 -10.45 -9.97
N ASP A 276 9.70 -10.64 -8.78
CA ASP A 276 8.54 -11.50 -8.51
C ASP A 276 7.21 -10.78 -8.73
N THR A 277 7.20 -9.59 -9.36
CA THR A 277 5.94 -8.89 -9.63
C THR A 277 5.22 -9.59 -10.77
N GLU A 278 4.04 -10.12 -10.48
CA GLU A 278 3.20 -10.77 -11.48
C GLU A 278 2.56 -9.71 -12.39
N LEU A 279 3.01 -9.68 -13.65
CA LEU A 279 2.46 -8.84 -14.72
C LEU A 279 1.86 -9.77 -15.76
N THR A 280 0.56 -9.60 -16.04
CA THR A 280 -0.17 -10.50 -16.95
C THR A 280 0.06 -10.16 -18.42
N GLU A 281 0.40 -8.90 -18.71
CA GLU A 281 0.49 -8.38 -20.06
C GLU A 281 1.96 -8.21 -20.53
N PRO A 282 2.27 -8.59 -21.79
CA PRO A 282 3.60 -8.42 -22.35
C PRO A 282 3.87 -6.95 -22.75
N GLY A 283 5.15 -6.59 -22.78
CA GLY A 283 5.61 -5.25 -23.15
C GLY A 283 7.12 -5.15 -23.03
N ALA A 284 7.71 -4.22 -23.79
CA ALA A 284 9.16 -4.02 -23.80
C ALA A 284 9.62 -3.33 -22.50
N LEU A 285 8.88 -2.29 -22.09
CA LEU A 285 9.20 -1.53 -20.88
C LEU A 285 8.38 -2.01 -19.67
N TYR A 286 8.96 -1.86 -18.48
CA TYR A 286 8.27 -2.22 -17.23
C TYR A 286 7.00 -1.39 -17.01
N GLY A 287 7.09 -0.07 -17.20
CA GLY A 287 5.95 0.85 -17.04
C GLY A 287 4.78 0.52 -17.98
N GLU A 288 5.08 0.15 -19.22
CA GLU A 288 4.08 -0.31 -20.20
C GLU A 288 3.33 -1.54 -19.70
N ARG A 289 4.06 -2.57 -19.24
CA ARG A 289 3.45 -3.81 -18.71
C ARG A 289 2.56 -3.55 -17.50
N VAL A 290 2.96 -2.63 -16.62
CA VAL A 290 2.14 -2.19 -15.47
C VAL A 290 0.83 -1.58 -15.95
N VAL A 291 0.88 -0.64 -16.90
CA VAL A 291 -0.31 0.04 -17.43
C VAL A 291 -1.27 -0.97 -18.05
N LYS A 292 -0.77 -1.85 -18.93
CA LYS A 292 -1.59 -2.89 -19.57
C LYS A 292 -2.22 -3.84 -18.54
N THR A 293 -1.43 -4.32 -17.57
CA THR A 293 -1.91 -5.20 -16.49
C THR A 293 -3.03 -4.54 -15.67
N LEU A 294 -2.90 -3.25 -15.36
CA LEU A 294 -3.92 -2.52 -14.60
C LEU A 294 -5.21 -2.25 -15.41
N LEU A 295 -5.10 -2.13 -16.73
CA LEU A 295 -6.18 -1.78 -17.66
C LEU A 295 -6.92 -2.94 -18.30
N ALA A 296 -6.44 -4.17 -18.19
CA ALA A 296 -6.93 -5.33 -18.95
C ALA A 296 -8.47 -5.45 -19.00
N ASP A 297 -9.15 -5.14 -17.89
CA ASP A 297 -10.61 -5.23 -17.71
C ASP A 297 -11.39 -3.96 -18.18
N LEU A 298 -10.68 -2.91 -18.58
CA LEU A 298 -11.24 -1.63 -19.06
C LEU A 298 -11.05 -1.42 -20.57
N GLU A 299 -10.45 -2.39 -21.26
CA GLU A 299 -10.16 -2.29 -22.69
C GLU A 299 -11.39 -2.02 -23.57
N ASN A 300 -11.20 -1.28 -24.67
CA ASN A 300 -12.21 -1.04 -25.71
C ASN A 300 -13.41 -0.18 -25.27
N LYS A 301 -13.29 0.59 -24.18
CA LYS A 301 -14.37 1.40 -23.61
C LYS A 301 -14.22 2.91 -23.80
N GLY A 302 -13.17 3.40 -24.45
CA GLY A 302 -13.01 4.83 -24.75
C GLY A 302 -12.41 5.70 -23.63
N TYR A 303 -11.75 5.10 -22.62
CA TYR A 303 -11.13 5.84 -21.52
C TYR A 303 -10.01 6.79 -21.97
N ASN A 304 -9.88 7.91 -21.26
CA ASN A 304 -8.78 8.86 -21.34
C ASN A 304 -7.82 8.61 -20.18
N LEU A 305 -6.59 8.21 -20.49
CA LEU A 305 -5.58 7.83 -19.50
C LEU A 305 -4.60 8.97 -19.24
N TYR A 306 -4.38 9.30 -17.98
CA TYR A 306 -3.35 10.23 -17.54
C TYR A 306 -2.18 9.47 -16.93
N LEU A 307 -1.00 9.62 -17.52
CA LEU A 307 0.20 8.85 -17.17
C LEU A 307 1.37 9.78 -16.86
N ASP A 308 2.17 9.42 -15.86
CA ASP A 308 3.53 9.95 -15.72
C ASP A 308 4.47 9.33 -16.77
N ARG A 309 5.55 10.02 -17.07
CA ARG A 309 6.59 9.65 -18.03
C ARG A 309 7.13 8.23 -17.83
N PHE A 310 7.23 7.75 -16.58
CA PHE A 310 7.67 6.38 -16.28
C PHE A 310 6.86 5.31 -17.00
N PHE A 311 5.60 5.59 -17.31
CA PHE A 311 4.71 4.64 -17.94
C PHE A 311 4.63 4.77 -19.47
N VAL A 312 5.15 5.84 -20.05
CA VAL A 312 4.91 6.20 -21.45
C VAL A 312 5.94 5.56 -22.38
N SER A 313 5.47 4.89 -23.44
CA SER A 313 6.27 4.43 -24.58
C SER A 313 5.50 4.56 -25.91
N PRO A 314 6.19 4.66 -27.06
CA PRO A 314 5.54 4.61 -28.37
C PRO A 314 4.71 3.34 -28.58
N GLU A 315 5.18 2.19 -28.12
CA GLU A 315 4.49 0.90 -28.22
C GLU A 315 3.20 0.91 -27.41
N LEU A 316 3.24 1.50 -26.20
CA LEU A 316 2.06 1.68 -25.37
C LEU A 316 1.04 2.58 -26.08
N ALA A 317 1.49 3.67 -26.70
CA ALA A 317 0.63 4.60 -27.43
C ALA A 317 -0.16 3.91 -28.54
N ILE A 318 0.53 3.11 -29.36
CA ILE A 318 -0.06 2.33 -30.44
C ILE A 318 -1.05 1.31 -29.88
N HIS A 319 -0.65 0.59 -28.84
CA HIS A 319 -1.51 -0.41 -28.18
C HIS A 319 -2.79 0.21 -27.62
N LEU A 320 -2.68 1.33 -26.90
CA LEU A 320 -3.84 2.03 -26.34
C LEU A 320 -4.79 2.51 -27.43
N LEU A 321 -4.27 3.05 -28.54
CA LEU A 321 -5.10 3.47 -29.67
C LEU A 321 -5.83 2.28 -30.31
N GLN A 322 -5.15 1.14 -30.49
CA GLN A 322 -5.76 -0.10 -30.99
C GLN A 322 -6.88 -0.61 -30.05
N LYS A 323 -6.70 -0.45 -28.74
CA LYS A 323 -7.69 -0.81 -27.71
C LYS A 323 -8.72 0.29 -27.43
N LYS A 324 -8.86 1.26 -28.33
CA LYS A 324 -9.81 2.39 -28.23
C LYS A 324 -9.64 3.18 -26.92
N HIS A 325 -8.41 3.49 -26.56
CA HIS A 325 -8.07 4.42 -25.48
C HIS A 325 -7.36 5.66 -26.03
N LYS A 326 -7.58 6.79 -25.35
CA LYS A 326 -6.73 7.97 -25.49
C LYS A 326 -5.79 8.01 -24.30
N TYR A 327 -4.59 8.52 -24.49
CA TYR A 327 -3.71 8.81 -23.36
C TYR A 327 -3.15 10.22 -23.50
N VAL A 328 -2.92 10.84 -22.34
CA VAL A 328 -2.36 12.16 -22.15
C VAL A 328 -1.21 12.01 -21.18
N TRP A 329 -0.07 12.61 -21.51
CA TRP A 329 1.07 12.66 -20.62
C TRP A 329 1.62 14.08 -20.57
N ASN A 330 2.22 14.45 -19.44
CA ASN A 330 2.89 15.73 -19.31
C ASN A 330 4.34 15.61 -19.75
N CYS A 331 4.72 16.33 -20.80
CA CYS A 331 6.10 16.48 -21.23
C CYS A 331 6.79 17.60 -20.43
N ALA A 332 6.96 17.41 -19.11
CA ALA A 332 7.57 18.43 -18.26
C ALA A 332 9.05 18.10 -17.94
N LYS A 333 9.94 18.41 -18.89
CA LYS A 333 11.26 19.01 -18.61
C LYS A 333 11.82 19.66 -19.87
N LYS A 334 12.11 20.97 -19.76
CA LYS A 334 13.00 21.69 -20.65
C LYS A 334 14.39 21.06 -20.52
N GLN A 335 14.75 20.11 -21.37
CA GLN A 335 16.16 19.72 -21.54
C GLN A 335 16.86 20.80 -22.38
N GLU A 336 17.19 21.93 -21.76
CA GLU A 336 18.27 22.78 -22.28
C GLU A 336 19.60 22.06 -22.09
N ARG A 337 19.89 21.04 -22.91
CA ARG A 337 21.25 20.48 -23.00
C ARG A 337 21.78 20.24 -24.42
N HIS A 338 21.00 20.42 -25.49
CA HIS A 338 21.52 20.30 -26.86
C HIS A 338 21.01 21.38 -27.83
N ALA A 339 20.82 22.61 -27.35
CA ALA A 339 20.53 23.76 -28.22
C ALA A 339 21.47 24.94 -27.94
N LYS A 340 22.78 24.70 -27.92
CA LYS A 340 23.80 25.76 -28.12
C LYS A 340 25.02 25.17 -28.81
N ARG A 341 25.02 25.21 -30.15
CA ARG A 341 26.15 25.65 -31.01
C ARG A 341 25.85 25.29 -32.46
N PHE A 342 25.11 26.17 -33.12
CA PHE A 342 25.36 26.49 -34.53
C PHE A 342 25.15 27.99 -34.69
N THR A 343 26.26 28.70 -34.64
CA THR A 343 26.48 29.97 -35.35
C THR A 343 27.66 29.73 -36.25
#